data_AF-A0A855XAC1-F1
#
_entry.id   AF-A0A855XAC1-F1
#
_cell.length_a   1.000
_cell.length_b   1.000
_cell.length_c   1.000
_cell.angle_alpha   90.00
_cell.angle_beta   90.00
_cell.angle_gamma   90.00
#
_symmetry.space_group_name_H-M   'P 1'
#
loop_
_entity.id
_entity.type
_entity.pdbx_description
1 polymer ?
#
loop_
_entity_poly.entity_id
_entity_poly.type
_entity_poly.pdbx_seq_one_letter_code
_entity_poly.pdbx_strand_id
1 'polypeptide(L)'
;MTKDEVRAKWAVAKRMVQITQDEWDSHNVEAQAIKFVKAKLKIAIYYLSQLDEHDSNYTMPFTGNQMKKALKSPITKQNVKDAADWCHQCRLMRDKACTSWSYEEEKTA
;
A
#
# COMPACT_ATOMS: atom_id res chain seq x y z
N MET A 1 17.78 0.51 -0.48
CA MET A 1 17.71 1.97 -0.15
C MET A 1 17.83 2.18 1.35
N THR A 2 18.31 3.33 1.83
CA THR A 2 18.25 3.67 3.27
C THR A 2 16.80 3.90 3.73
N LYS A 3 16.53 3.74 5.03
CA LYS A 3 15.17 3.95 5.58
C LYS A 3 14.62 5.36 5.30
N ASP A 4 15.48 6.38 5.31
CA ASP A 4 15.08 7.76 5.02
C ASP A 4 14.73 7.97 3.55
N GLU A 5 15.48 7.35 2.62
CA GLU A 5 15.16 7.38 1.20
C GLU A 5 13.84 6.66 0.91
N VAL A 6 13.58 5.51 1.55
CA VAL A 6 12.30 4.80 1.41
C VAL A 6 11.16 5.65 1.96
N ARG A 7 11.36 6.29 3.12
CA ARG A 7 10.37 7.20 3.70
C ARG A 7 10.06 8.37 2.76
N ALA A 8 11.08 8.96 2.13
CA ALA A 8 10.92 10.05 1.16
C ALA A 8 10.17 9.59 -0.09
N LYS A 9 10.54 8.43 -0.67
CA LYS A 9 9.88 7.84 -1.85
C LYS A 9 8.37 7.67 -1.65
N TRP A 10 7.96 7.18 -0.48
CA TRP A 10 6.55 6.88 -0.20
C TRP A 10 5.77 8.02 0.46
N ALA A 11 6.40 9.15 0.78
CA ALA A 11 5.77 10.23 1.54
C ALA A 11 4.48 10.76 0.87
N VAL A 12 4.50 10.99 -0.44
CA VAL A 12 3.34 11.50 -1.19
C VAL A 12 2.19 10.50 -1.18
N ALA A 13 2.47 9.23 -1.47
CA ALA A 13 1.44 8.19 -1.47
C ALA A 13 0.83 7.99 -0.08
N LYS A 14 1.65 8.03 0.99
CA LYS A 14 1.18 7.94 2.38
C LYS A 14 0.24 9.10 2.76
N ARG A 15 0.53 10.33 2.31
CA ARG A 15 -0.37 11.49 2.52
C ARG A 15 -1.71 11.32 1.80
N MET A 16 -1.70 10.80 0.58
CA MET A 16 -2.94 10.60 -0.21
C MET A 16 -3.91 9.60 0.44
N VAL A 17 -3.39 8.60 1.14
CA VAL A 17 -4.21 7.55 1.79
C VAL A 17 -4.50 7.86 3.25
N GLN A 18 -4.14 9.05 3.73
CA GLN A 18 -4.47 9.46 5.09
C GLN A 18 -5.99 9.62 5.21
N ILE A 19 -6.56 8.95 6.22
CA ILE A 19 -7.98 9.09 6.57
C ILE A 19 -8.10 10.42 7.32
N THR A 20 -8.98 11.30 6.86
CA THR A 20 -9.25 12.58 7.54
C THR A 20 -10.19 12.37 8.73
N GLN A 21 -10.23 13.33 9.64
CA GLN A 21 -11.16 13.29 10.78
C GLN A 21 -12.62 13.21 10.29
N ASP A 22 -12.98 13.98 9.27
CA ASP A 22 -14.33 13.96 8.68
C ASP A 22 -14.68 12.58 8.09
N GLU A 23 -13.74 11.91 7.42
CA GLU A 23 -13.94 10.55 6.90
C GLU A 23 -14.07 9.53 8.04
N TRP A 24 -13.32 9.73 9.12
CA TRP A 24 -13.40 8.90 10.31
C TRP A 24 -14.77 8.99 10.98
N ASP A 25 -15.23 10.22 11.25
CA ASP A 25 -16.48 10.52 11.96
C ASP A 25 -17.73 10.24 11.12
N SER A 26 -17.60 10.23 9.80
CA SER A 26 -18.71 9.88 8.90
C SER A 26 -19.00 8.38 8.88
N HIS A 27 -20.27 8.04 9.08
CA HIS A 27 -20.76 6.67 9.12
C HIS A 27 -21.55 6.25 7.87
N ASN A 28 -21.64 7.14 6.87
CA ASN A 28 -22.36 6.83 5.64
C ASN A 28 -21.59 5.82 4.75
N VAL A 29 -22.30 5.19 3.82
CA VAL A 29 -21.76 4.12 2.96
C VAL A 29 -20.56 4.60 2.12
N GLU A 30 -20.61 5.83 1.63
CA GLU A 30 -19.54 6.46 0.85
C GLU A 30 -18.26 6.60 1.68
N ALA A 31 -18.37 7.13 2.90
CA ALA A 31 -17.25 7.31 3.82
C ALA A 31 -16.65 5.96 4.26
N GLN A 32 -17.49 4.94 4.48
CA GLN A 32 -17.01 3.60 4.75
C GLN A 32 -16.22 3.03 3.56
N ALA A 33 -16.68 3.24 2.33
CA ALA A 33 -15.97 2.82 1.12
C ALA A 33 -14.63 3.55 0.94
N ILE A 34 -14.60 4.87 1.17
CA ILE A 34 -13.36 5.68 1.15
C ILE A 34 -12.37 5.15 2.20
N LYS A 35 -12.82 4.95 3.46
CA LYS A 35 -11.99 4.39 4.54
C LYS A 35 -11.42 3.03 4.16
N PHE A 36 -12.22 2.15 3.57
CA PHE A 36 -11.77 0.84 3.13
C PHE A 36 -10.67 0.94 2.07
N VAL A 37 -10.89 1.72 1.00
CA VAL A 37 -9.92 1.90 -0.09
C VAL A 37 -8.62 2.48 0.45
N LYS A 38 -8.69 3.54 1.26
CA LYS A 38 -7.52 4.16 1.90
C LYS A 38 -6.76 3.18 2.79
N ALA A 39 -7.46 2.39 3.60
CA ALA A 39 -6.84 1.39 4.47
C ALA A 39 -6.09 0.32 3.66
N LYS A 40 -6.70 -0.20 2.59
CA LYS A 40 -6.05 -1.20 1.72
C LYS A 40 -4.83 -0.64 1.01
N LEU A 41 -4.91 0.58 0.47
CA LEU A 41 -3.77 1.24 -0.16
C LEU A 41 -2.66 1.55 0.85
N LYS A 42 -2.99 1.95 2.09
CA LYS A 42 -2.01 2.17 3.15
C LYS A 42 -1.23 0.89 3.48
N ILE A 43 -1.91 -0.26 3.55
CA ILE A 43 -1.27 -1.57 3.76
C ILE A 43 -0.43 -1.96 2.54
N ALA A 44 -0.93 -1.74 1.32
CA ALA A 44 -0.18 -2.00 0.08
C ALA A 44 1.14 -1.21 0.04
N ILE A 45 1.08 0.09 0.34
CA ILE A 45 2.26 0.97 0.42
C ILE A 45 3.24 0.48 1.50
N TYR A 46 2.74 0.01 2.64
CA TYR A 46 3.58 -0.55 3.70
C TYR A 46 4.39 -1.76 3.20
N TYR A 47 3.74 -2.74 2.56
CA TYR A 47 4.44 -3.91 2.04
C TYR A 47 5.46 -3.56 0.96
N LEU A 48 5.13 -2.63 0.06
CA LEU A 48 6.08 -2.16 -0.96
C LEU A 48 7.26 -1.41 -0.34
N SER A 49 7.04 -0.63 0.73
CA SER A 49 8.14 0.01 1.45
C SER A 49 9.07 -0.99 2.13
N GLN A 50 8.55 -2.12 2.65
CA GLN A 50 9.41 -3.18 3.16
C GLN A 50 10.26 -3.81 2.05
N LEU A 51 9.68 -4.05 0.87
CA LEU A 51 10.45 -4.55 -0.27
C LEU A 51 11.60 -3.60 -0.65
N ASP A 52 11.36 -2.28 -0.65
CA ASP A 52 12.41 -1.28 -0.91
C ASP A 52 13.50 -1.22 0.18
N GLU A 53 13.11 -1.39 1.45
CA GLU A 53 14.04 -1.43 2.59
C GLU A 53 15.01 -2.61 2.49
N HIS A 54 14.54 -3.75 1.95
CA HIS A 54 15.33 -4.96 1.73
C HIS A 54 15.83 -5.12 0.29
N ASP A 55 15.87 -4.01 -0.48
CA ASP A 55 16.38 -3.97 -1.86
C ASP A 55 15.83 -5.07 -2.78
N SER A 56 14.58 -5.46 -2.55
CA SER A 56 13.95 -6.58 -3.24
C SER A 56 13.40 -6.14 -4.58
N ASN A 57 13.66 -6.94 -5.63
CA ASN A 57 13.05 -6.71 -6.93
C ASN A 57 11.57 -7.12 -6.91
N TYR A 58 10.70 -6.22 -7.38
CA TYR A 58 9.27 -6.48 -7.51
C TYR A 58 8.65 -5.70 -8.67
N THR A 59 7.52 -6.21 -9.16
CA THR A 59 6.69 -5.51 -10.14
C THR A 59 5.62 -4.71 -9.43
N MET A 60 5.52 -3.41 -9.73
CA MET A 60 4.50 -2.56 -9.13
C MET A 60 3.09 -3.03 -9.55
N PRO A 61 2.17 -3.34 -8.63
CA PRO A 61 0.85 -3.88 -8.97
C PRO A 61 -0.13 -2.81 -9.45
N PHE A 62 0.21 -1.53 -9.25
CA PHE A 62 -0.57 -0.39 -9.69
C PHE A 62 0.32 0.83 -9.95
N THR A 63 -0.14 1.70 -10.83
CA THR A 63 0.48 3.00 -11.10
C THR A 63 -0.06 4.07 -10.15
N GLY A 64 0.69 5.17 -9.99
CA GLY A 64 0.20 6.35 -9.26
C GLY A 64 -1.12 6.90 -9.84
N ASN A 65 -1.33 6.79 -11.14
CA ASN A 65 -2.59 7.20 -11.79
C ASN A 65 -3.76 6.27 -11.43
N GLN A 66 -3.54 4.95 -11.38
CA GLN A 66 -4.55 4.01 -10.91
C GLN A 66 -4.92 4.26 -9.44
N MET A 67 -3.94 4.51 -8.59
CA MET A 67 -4.16 4.89 -7.19
C MET A 67 -4.99 6.18 -7.06
N LYS A 68 -4.63 7.24 -7.80
CA LYS A 68 -5.41 8.50 -7.84
C LYS A 68 -6.85 8.27 -8.28
N LYS A 69 -7.06 7.43 -9.29
CA LYS A 69 -8.41 7.08 -9.77
C LYS A 69 -9.21 6.29 -8.73
N ALA A 70 -8.57 5.35 -8.04
CA ALA A 70 -9.22 4.55 -7.00
C ALA A 70 -9.67 5.39 -5.78
N LEU A 71 -8.99 6.50 -5.50
CA LEU A 71 -9.31 7.44 -4.43
C LEU A 71 -10.33 8.51 -4.83
N LYS A 72 -10.76 8.57 -6.09
CA LYS A 72 -11.67 9.61 -6.57
C LYS A 72 -13.11 9.25 -6.19
N SER A 73 -13.79 10.18 -5.50
CA SER A 73 -15.24 10.05 -5.25
C SER A 73 -16.08 10.31 -6.52
N PRO A 74 -17.21 9.61 -6.70
CA PRO A 74 -17.73 8.58 -5.79
C PRO A 74 -16.95 7.26 -5.88
N ILE A 75 -16.82 6.55 -4.75
CA ILE A 75 -16.12 5.27 -4.71
C ILE A 75 -17.00 4.17 -5.34
N THR A 76 -16.50 3.57 -6.42
CA THR A 76 -17.20 2.47 -7.11
C THR A 76 -16.82 1.11 -6.52
N LYS A 77 -17.65 0.09 -6.78
CA LYS A 77 -17.33 -1.32 -6.47
C LYS A 77 -16.00 -1.77 -7.09
N GLN A 78 -15.66 -1.25 -8.28
CA GLN A 78 -14.40 -1.58 -8.93
C GLN A 78 -13.21 -0.99 -8.15
N ASN A 79 -13.32 0.23 -7.63
CA ASN A 79 -12.25 0.81 -6.81
C ASN A 79 -11.98 0.01 -5.53
N VAL A 80 -13.05 -0.48 -4.88
CA VAL A 80 -12.95 -1.36 -3.72
C VAL A 80 -12.24 -2.67 -4.06
N LYS A 81 -12.63 -3.30 -5.19
CA LYS A 81 -12.00 -4.52 -5.67
C LYS A 81 -10.53 -4.32 -6.01
N ASP A 82 -10.21 -3.30 -6.81
CA ASP A 82 -8.85 -2.97 -7.22
C ASP A 82 -7.93 -2.76 -6.01
N ALA A 83 -8.38 -1.97 -5.02
CA ALA A 83 -7.59 -1.72 -3.81
C ALA A 83 -7.35 -2.99 -2.99
N ALA A 84 -8.35 -3.88 -2.90
CA ALA A 84 -8.21 -5.17 -2.23
C ALA A 84 -7.24 -6.10 -2.98
N ASP A 85 -7.35 -6.18 -4.30
CA ASP A 85 -6.49 -7.01 -5.16
C ASP A 85 -5.04 -6.52 -5.11
N TRP A 86 -4.79 -5.21 -5.20
CA TRP A 86 -3.45 -4.63 -5.06
C TRP A 86 -2.86 -4.90 -3.68
N CYS A 87 -3.64 -4.73 -2.61
CA CYS A 87 -3.20 -5.04 -1.26
C CYS A 87 -2.80 -6.52 -1.13
N HIS A 88 -3.57 -7.43 -1.73
CA HIS A 88 -3.27 -8.85 -1.74
C HIS A 88 -2.00 -9.17 -2.53
N GLN A 89 -1.83 -8.61 -3.73
CA GLN A 89 -0.63 -8.78 -4.55
C GLN A 89 0.63 -8.27 -3.84
N CYS A 90 0.57 -7.08 -3.22
CA CYS A 90 1.68 -6.54 -2.43
C CYS A 90 2.07 -7.47 -1.28
N ARG A 91 1.08 -8.04 -0.58
CA ARG A 91 1.32 -9.01 0.48
C ARG A 91 2.03 -10.25 -0.05
N LEU A 92 1.54 -10.85 -1.15
CA LEU A 92 2.14 -12.04 -1.73
C LEU A 92 3.59 -11.82 -2.15
N MET A 93 3.91 -10.66 -2.74
CA MET A 93 5.28 -10.31 -3.11
C MET A 93 6.18 -10.16 -1.87
N ARG A 94 5.70 -9.48 -0.83
CA ARG A 94 6.42 -9.35 0.45
C ARG A 94 6.64 -10.71 1.10
N ASP A 95 5.61 -11.53 1.20
CA ASP A 95 5.68 -12.87 1.81
C ASP A 95 6.69 -13.75 1.05
N LYS A 96 6.72 -13.68 -0.29
CA LYS A 96 7.69 -14.40 -1.12
C LYS A 96 9.12 -13.88 -0.96
N ALA A 97 9.34 -12.57 -0.81
CA ALA A 97 10.67 -12.00 -0.60
C ALA A 97 11.19 -12.27 0.82
N CYS A 98 10.30 -12.29 1.81
CA CYS A 98 10.66 -12.50 3.21
C CYS A 98 11.36 -13.84 3.46
N THR A 99 11.00 -14.89 2.72
CA THR A 99 11.69 -16.19 2.83
C THR A 99 13.16 -16.11 2.41
N SER A 100 13.50 -15.25 1.45
CA SER A 100 14.89 -15.00 1.07
C SER A 100 15.64 -14.10 2.06
N TRP A 101 14.96 -13.14 2.70
CA TRP A 101 15.60 -12.27 3.69
C TRP A 101 16.08 -13.06 4.91
N SER A 102 15.23 -13.94 5.44
CA SER A 102 15.56 -14.76 6.60
C SER A 102 16.78 -15.65 6.36
N TYR A 103 16.93 -16.17 5.13
CA TYR A 103 18.07 -17.02 4.77
C TYR A 103 19.39 -16.25 4.62
N GLU A 104 19.35 -15.01 4.14
CA GLU A 104 20.54 -14.14 4.03
C GLU A 104 20.98 -13.63 5.42
N GLU A 105 20.03 -13.31 6.31
CA GLU A 105 20.31 -12.92 7.69
C GLU A 105 20.96 -14.06 8.49
N GLU A 106 20.56 -15.32 8.27
CA GLU A 106 21.19 -16.49 8.90
C GLU A 106 22.61 -16.79 8.41
N LYS A 107 22.96 -16.40 7.18
CA LYS A 107 24.32 -16.60 6.63
C LYS A 107 25.33 -15.55 7.06
N THR A 108 24.85 -14.40 7.50
CA THR A 108 25.67 -13.25 7.87
C THR A 108 25.86 -13.09 9.38
N ALA A 109 25.21 -13.95 10.17
CA ALA A 109 25.35 -14.08 11.64
C ALA A 109 26.40 -15.13 12.03
#